data_AF-A0A936GRD0-F1
#
_entry.id   AF-A0A936GRD0-F1
#
_cell.length_a   1.000
_cell.length_b   1.000
_cell.length_c   1.000
_cell.angle_alpha   90.00
_cell.angle_beta   90.00
_cell.angle_gamma   90.00
#
_symmetry.space_group_name_H-M   'P 1'
#
loop_
_entity.id
_entity.type
_entity.pdbx_description
1 polymer ?
#
loop_
_entity_poly.entity_id
_entity_poly.type
_entity_poly.pdbx_seq_one_letter_code
_entity_poly.pdbx_strand_id
1 'polypeptide(L)'
;MDNDLPLILSGPILRRVEPTLVSVWLALSKPCTVELTLWEGRIKDDSTLENFKVDGPVIASSTTETLRIGINLHLVVATLELQLPVQPLLPGRLYSYNVTMLVPPDAGGPIQDLKSLGLLADTKTLPNGKPHLPLGYEIGFLPSFSLPPAKLEDLQIAHGSCRKINHPTDDALAWIDGFIKKSFNEPNKRLHQLLLTGDQIYADDVAQPVLWQLVIRGQHLLGLQEGVVEFLPLFKSTITTENIVTNSNKPESTSVKSDDVS
;
A
#
# COMPACT_ATOMS: atom_id res chain seq x y z
N MET A 1 21.71 -11.94 -8.12
CA MET A 1 20.92 -10.77 -7.66
C MET A 1 20.51 -11.07 -6.24
N ASP A 2 20.69 -10.13 -5.32
CA ASP A 2 20.33 -10.35 -3.91
C ASP A 2 18.89 -10.85 -3.82
N ASN A 3 18.73 -12.05 -3.26
CA ASN A 3 17.45 -12.74 -3.16
C ASN A 3 16.73 -12.44 -1.85
N ASP A 4 17.33 -11.61 -0.99
CA ASP A 4 16.80 -11.31 0.32
C ASP A 4 15.86 -10.09 0.24
N LEU A 5 14.60 -10.31 0.66
CA LEU A 5 13.59 -9.27 0.69
C LEU A 5 13.80 -8.39 1.94
N PRO A 6 13.60 -7.07 1.86
CA PRO A 6 13.58 -6.24 3.06
C PRO A 6 12.47 -6.71 4.01
N LEU A 7 12.63 -6.47 5.32
CA LEU A 7 11.59 -6.82 6.29
C LEU A 7 10.27 -6.11 5.96
N ILE A 8 10.31 -4.79 5.76
CA ILE A 8 9.19 -4.00 5.28
C ILE A 8 9.18 -4.01 3.75
N LEU A 9 8.15 -4.61 3.18
CA LEU A 9 7.88 -4.62 1.74
C LEU A 9 7.11 -3.37 1.30
N SER A 10 6.20 -2.89 2.14
CA SER A 10 5.40 -1.69 1.90
C SER A 10 4.86 -1.12 3.21
N GLY A 11 4.68 0.20 3.24
CA GLY A 11 4.32 0.96 4.43
C GLY A 11 5.52 1.49 5.22
N PRO A 12 5.31 1.95 6.46
CA PRO A 12 4.02 2.03 7.17
C PRO A 12 3.06 3.04 6.54
N ILE A 13 1.76 2.72 6.49
CA ILE A 13 0.70 3.65 6.09
C ILE A 13 -0.24 3.87 7.26
N LEU A 14 -0.31 5.11 7.74
CA LEU A 14 -1.34 5.51 8.70
C LEU A 14 -2.72 5.45 8.02
N ARG A 15 -3.50 4.43 8.36
CA ARG A 15 -4.70 4.05 7.59
C ARG A 15 -5.97 4.70 8.12
N ARG A 16 -6.06 4.85 9.45
CA ARG A 16 -7.23 5.38 10.16
C ARG A 16 -6.78 6.04 11.46
N VAL A 17 -7.33 7.21 11.75
CA VAL A 17 -7.15 7.92 13.01
C VAL A 17 -8.49 8.47 13.45
N GLU A 18 -8.85 8.17 14.68
CA GLU A 18 -10.02 8.64 15.41
C GLU A 18 -9.60 9.02 16.83
N PRO A 19 -10.45 9.74 17.60
CA PRO A 19 -10.13 10.06 18.99
C PRO A 19 -9.77 8.84 19.84
N THR A 20 -10.29 7.65 19.54
CA THR A 20 -10.06 6.44 20.33
C THR A 20 -9.38 5.32 19.54
N LEU A 21 -8.89 5.56 18.33
CA LEU A 21 -8.34 4.51 17.48
C LEU A 21 -7.26 5.03 16.54
N VAL A 22 -6.15 4.31 16.45
CA VAL A 22 -5.08 4.52 15.46
C VAL A 22 -4.77 3.20 14.79
N SER A 23 -4.75 3.18 13.46
CA SER A 23 -4.38 2.00 12.67
C SER A 23 -3.25 2.31 11.70
N VAL A 24 -2.22 1.48 11.70
CA VAL A 24 -1.09 1.53 10.76
C VAL A 24 -1.02 0.21 9.98
N TRP A 25 -1.01 0.31 8.66
CA TRP A 25 -0.90 -0.84 7.77
C TRP A 25 0.55 -1.07 7.34
N LEU A 26 0.97 -2.33 7.31
CA LEU A 26 2.26 -2.77 6.77
C LEU A 26 2.12 -4.06 5.95
N ALA A 27 3.03 -4.23 5.00
CA ALA A 27 3.34 -5.50 4.37
C ALA A 27 4.78 -5.90 4.71
N LEU A 28 4.97 -7.12 5.21
CA LEU A 28 6.23 -7.64 5.72
C LEU A 28 6.63 -8.93 5.00
N SER A 29 7.94 -9.17 4.87
CA SER A 29 8.46 -10.41 4.24
C SER A 29 8.46 -11.62 5.17
N LYS A 30 8.43 -11.41 6.49
CA LYS A 30 8.49 -12.45 7.53
C LYS A 30 7.29 -12.36 8.47
N PRO A 31 6.88 -13.47 9.12
CA PRO A 31 5.90 -13.40 10.19
C PRO A 31 6.44 -12.56 11.35
N CYS A 32 5.62 -11.67 11.89
CA CYS A 32 5.98 -10.80 13.00
C CYS A 32 4.78 -10.59 13.94
N THR A 33 5.09 -10.35 15.21
CA THR A 33 4.20 -9.55 16.08
C THR A 33 4.59 -8.09 15.89
N VAL A 34 3.63 -7.22 15.52
CA VAL A 34 3.87 -5.79 15.38
C VAL A 34 3.31 -5.06 16.59
N GLU A 35 4.17 -4.36 17.33
CA GLU A 35 3.78 -3.40 18.36
C GLU A 35 3.65 -2.00 17.75
N LEU A 36 2.47 -1.40 17.88
CA LEU A 36 2.23 0.01 17.59
C LEU A 36 2.29 0.78 18.91
N THR A 37 3.17 1.76 19.00
CA THR A 37 3.32 2.61 20.20
C THR A 37 3.04 4.07 19.85
N LEU A 38 2.31 4.78 20.71
CA LEU A 38 1.84 6.13 20.47
C LEU A 38 2.33 7.13 21.53
N TRP A 39 2.70 8.34 21.10
CA TRP A 39 3.09 9.46 21.96
C TRP A 39 2.42 10.76 21.52
N GLU A 40 2.31 11.72 22.45
CA GLU A 40 1.89 13.09 22.14
C GLU A 40 3.10 13.94 21.71
N GLY A 41 2.89 14.79 20.71
CA GLY A 41 3.89 15.68 20.15
C GLY A 41 4.77 15.03 19.10
N ARG A 42 5.85 15.74 18.75
CA ARG A 42 6.92 15.22 17.89
C ARG A 42 7.97 14.56 18.74
N ILE A 43 8.19 13.26 18.50
CA ILE A 43 9.15 12.49 19.27
C ILE A 43 10.40 12.27 18.45
N LYS A 44 11.54 12.62 19.06
CA LYS A 44 12.87 12.41 18.54
C LYS A 44 13.61 11.41 19.43
N ASP A 45 14.37 10.53 18.81
CA ASP A 45 15.35 9.70 19.50
C ASP A 45 16.75 10.27 19.27
N ASP A 46 17.37 10.73 20.36
CA ASP A 46 18.75 11.25 20.41
C ASP A 46 19.76 10.20 20.93
N SER A 47 19.30 8.98 21.22
CA SER A 47 20.14 7.89 21.71
C SER A 47 20.99 7.27 20.61
N THR A 48 22.13 6.71 21.01
CA THR A 48 23.02 5.93 20.12
C THR A 48 22.63 4.46 20.01
N LEU A 49 21.48 4.07 20.60
CA LEU A 49 20.98 2.71 20.54
C LEU A 49 20.52 2.36 19.12
N GLU A 50 20.60 1.08 18.75
CA GLU A 50 20.17 0.60 17.44
C GLU A 50 18.65 0.76 17.25
N ASN A 51 17.89 0.27 18.22
CA ASN A 51 16.44 0.42 18.29
C ASN A 51 16.03 1.79 18.85
N PHE A 52 14.83 2.21 18.46
CA PHE A 52 14.23 3.46 18.89
C PHE A 52 14.02 3.46 20.41
N LYS A 53 14.53 4.50 21.07
CA LYS A 53 14.37 4.69 22.50
C LYS A 53 14.18 6.16 22.83
N VAL A 54 13.11 6.46 23.54
CA VAL A 54 12.89 7.77 24.16
C VAL A 54 12.48 7.59 25.61
N ASP A 55 12.91 8.53 26.44
CA ASP A 55 12.41 8.68 27.81
C ASP A 55 11.22 9.64 27.77
N GLY A 56 10.04 9.13 28.10
CA GLY A 56 8.82 9.94 28.08
C GLY A 56 7.55 9.11 28.22
N PRO A 57 6.42 9.75 28.55
CA PRO A 57 5.16 9.04 28.72
C PRO A 57 4.64 8.55 27.36
N VAL A 58 4.49 7.24 27.24
CA VAL A 58 3.74 6.58 26.17
C VAL A 58 2.25 6.79 26.44
N ILE A 59 1.46 7.16 25.43
CA ILE A 59 0.00 7.23 25.54
C ILE A 59 -0.57 5.82 25.70
N ALA A 60 -0.21 4.94 24.78
CA ALA A 60 -0.58 3.53 24.75
C ALA A 60 0.31 2.76 23.78
N SER A 61 0.32 1.43 23.90
CA SER A 61 0.77 0.53 22.84
C SER A 61 -0.17 -0.66 22.71
N SER A 62 -0.16 -1.29 21.53
CA SER A 62 -0.85 -2.56 21.27
C SER A 62 -0.02 -3.44 20.35
N THR A 63 -0.18 -4.76 20.49
CA THR A 63 0.47 -5.74 19.63
C THR A 63 -0.54 -6.41 18.70
N THR A 64 -0.15 -6.68 17.46
CA THR A 64 -0.99 -7.39 16.49
C THR A 64 -0.13 -8.38 15.71
N GLU A 65 -0.58 -9.62 15.62
CA GLU A 65 0.05 -10.65 14.80
C GLU A 65 -0.17 -10.40 13.31
N THR A 66 0.85 -10.66 12.51
CA THR A 66 0.69 -10.62 11.05
C THR A 66 -0.16 -11.78 10.52
N LEU A 67 -0.92 -11.52 9.46
CA LEU A 67 -1.62 -12.53 8.68
C LEU A 67 -0.74 -12.95 7.49
N ARG A 68 -0.44 -14.24 7.38
CA ARG A 68 0.29 -14.79 6.23
C ARG A 68 -0.61 -14.82 4.98
N ILE A 69 -0.16 -14.18 3.91
CA ILE A 69 -0.81 -14.17 2.59
C ILE A 69 -0.02 -15.01 1.57
N GLY A 70 1.31 -15.03 1.70
CA GLY A 70 2.20 -15.76 0.80
C GLY A 70 3.35 -16.43 1.54
N ILE A 71 4.29 -17.01 0.80
CA ILE A 71 5.51 -17.59 1.40
C ILE A 71 6.40 -16.53 2.05
N ASN A 72 6.48 -15.33 1.45
CA ASN A 72 7.26 -14.19 1.93
C ASN A 72 6.39 -12.92 1.95
N LEU A 73 5.09 -13.05 2.22
CA LEU A 73 4.16 -11.93 2.31
C LEU A 73 3.24 -12.11 3.51
N HIS A 74 3.39 -11.19 4.46
CA HIS A 74 2.62 -11.11 5.70
C HIS A 74 2.05 -9.71 5.81
N LEU A 75 0.73 -9.60 6.03
CA LEU A 75 0.06 -8.30 6.13
C LEU A 75 -0.40 -8.06 7.57
N VAL A 76 -0.42 -6.79 7.97
CA VAL A 76 -0.95 -6.40 9.28
C VAL A 76 -1.58 -5.01 9.19
N VAL A 77 -2.69 -4.83 9.89
CA VAL A 77 -3.25 -3.52 10.25
C VAL A 77 -3.11 -3.41 11.76
N ALA A 78 -1.95 -2.95 12.22
CA ALA A 78 -1.68 -2.77 13.65
C ALA A 78 -2.61 -1.69 14.17
N THR A 79 -3.55 -2.09 15.03
CA THR A 79 -4.62 -1.21 15.52
C THR A 79 -4.49 -1.05 17.02
N LEU A 80 -4.48 0.20 17.44
CA LEU A 80 -4.42 0.61 18.83
C LEU A 80 -5.73 1.32 19.17
N GLU A 81 -6.50 0.71 20.06
CA GLU A 81 -7.72 1.27 20.61
C GLU A 81 -7.45 1.88 21.99
N LEU A 82 -7.86 3.12 22.18
CA LEU A 82 -7.72 3.82 23.46
C LEU A 82 -8.97 3.58 24.31
N GLN A 83 -8.75 2.98 25.46
CA GLN A 83 -9.79 2.72 26.45
C GLN A 83 -9.43 3.42 27.76
N LEU A 84 -10.44 3.68 28.60
CA LEU A 84 -10.21 4.26 29.92
C LEU A 84 -9.21 3.40 30.73
N PRO A 85 -8.26 4.03 31.46
CA PRO A 85 -8.20 5.44 31.82
C PRO A 85 -7.49 6.35 30.81
N VAL A 86 -7.05 5.84 29.66
CA VAL A 86 -6.37 6.65 28.63
C VAL A 86 -7.38 7.60 27.98
N GLN A 87 -7.04 8.89 27.93
CA GLN A 87 -7.91 9.90 27.34
C GLN A 87 -7.90 9.80 25.80
N PRO A 88 -9.02 10.14 25.13
CA PRO A 88 -9.05 10.23 23.68
C PRO A 88 -8.05 11.25 23.15
N LEU A 89 -7.55 11.01 21.93
CA LEU A 89 -6.77 11.97 21.16
C LEU A 89 -7.61 13.19 20.82
N LEU A 90 -6.98 14.36 20.82
CA LEU A 90 -7.62 15.65 20.61
C LEU A 90 -7.18 16.28 19.28
N PRO A 91 -8.10 16.93 18.54
CA PRO A 91 -7.76 17.80 17.42
C PRO A 91 -6.77 18.90 17.80
N GLY A 92 -6.03 19.41 16.81
CA GLY A 92 -5.06 20.51 17.02
C GLY A 92 -3.80 20.10 17.78
N ARG A 93 -3.55 18.80 17.93
CA ARG A 93 -2.33 18.23 18.50
C ARG A 93 -1.62 17.34 17.48
N LEU A 94 -0.32 17.18 17.69
CA LEU A 94 0.47 16.20 16.96
C LEU A 94 0.61 14.94 17.80
N TYR A 95 0.64 13.80 17.13
CA TYR A 95 0.92 12.51 17.72
C TYR A 95 1.97 11.82 16.86
N SER A 96 2.92 11.15 17.51
CA SER A 96 3.94 10.36 16.83
C SER A 96 3.74 8.88 17.13
N TYR A 97 4.10 8.03 16.19
CA TYR A 97 4.01 6.58 16.38
C TYR A 97 5.29 5.88 15.95
N ASN A 98 5.55 4.74 16.57
CA ASN A 98 6.54 3.78 16.12
C ASN A 98 5.87 2.42 15.88
N VAL A 99 6.49 1.63 15.01
CA VAL A 99 6.10 0.24 14.75
C VAL A 99 7.32 -0.65 15.01
N THR A 100 7.23 -1.47 16.05
CA THR A 100 8.26 -2.44 16.42
C THR A 100 7.84 -3.80 15.92
N MET A 101 8.67 -4.44 15.11
CA MET A 101 8.46 -5.77 14.55
C MET A 101 9.28 -6.79 15.36
N LEU A 102 8.59 -7.67 16.05
CA LEU A 102 9.17 -8.79 16.77
C LEU A 102 9.05 -10.03 15.88
N VAL A 103 10.16 -10.39 15.23
CA VAL A 103 10.23 -11.63 14.46
C VAL A 103 10.39 -12.80 15.43
N PRO A 104 9.58 -13.88 15.30
CA PRO A 104 9.74 -15.06 16.14
C PRO A 104 11.17 -15.63 16.08
N PRO A 105 11.73 -16.15 17.19
CA PRO A 105 13.10 -16.66 17.22
C PRO A 105 13.38 -17.78 16.20
N ASP A 106 12.38 -18.62 15.91
CA ASP A 106 12.40 -19.70 14.92
C ASP A 106 12.36 -19.18 13.47
N ALA A 107 11.79 -17.99 13.25
CA ALA A 107 11.88 -17.24 11.99
C ALA A 107 13.17 -16.40 11.85
N GLY A 108 14.05 -16.48 12.86
CA GLY A 108 15.46 -16.06 12.81
C GLY A 108 15.70 -14.55 12.69
N GLY A 109 14.78 -13.69 13.13
CA GLY A 109 14.93 -12.23 13.02
C GLY A 109 15.12 -11.53 14.36
N PRO A 110 15.93 -10.46 14.42
CA PRO A 110 16.02 -9.60 15.60
C PRO A 110 14.76 -8.72 15.73
N ILE A 111 14.60 -8.07 16.88
CA ILE A 111 13.62 -6.98 17.05
C ILE A 111 14.06 -5.81 16.17
N GLN A 112 13.17 -5.32 15.31
CA GLN A 112 13.44 -4.20 14.43
C GLN A 112 12.36 -3.13 14.54
N ASP A 113 12.70 -1.88 14.29
CA ASP A 113 11.77 -0.77 14.24
C ASP A 113 12.17 0.23 13.14
N LEU A 114 11.47 1.37 13.07
CA LEU A 114 11.76 2.39 12.07
C LEU A 114 13.21 2.92 12.16
N LYS A 115 13.80 3.00 13.35
CA LYS A 115 15.18 3.49 13.54
C LYS A 115 16.19 2.43 13.11
N SER A 116 16.06 1.19 13.58
CA SER A 116 16.99 0.11 13.26
C SER A 116 16.99 -0.23 11.77
N LEU A 117 15.87 0.01 11.08
CA LEU A 117 15.72 -0.10 9.63
C LEU A 117 16.25 1.12 8.84
N GLY A 118 16.75 2.15 9.52
CA GLY A 118 17.28 3.37 8.89
C GLY A 118 16.20 4.29 8.31
N LEU A 119 14.92 4.11 8.65
CA LEU A 119 13.82 4.92 8.13
C LEU A 119 13.68 6.29 8.82
N LEU A 120 14.44 6.53 9.90
CA LEU A 120 14.49 7.81 10.62
C LEU A 120 15.77 8.61 10.35
N ALA A 121 16.60 8.19 9.40
CA ALA A 121 17.85 8.86 9.05
C ALA A 121 17.89 9.24 7.57
N ASP A 122 18.71 10.23 7.24
CA ASP A 122 19.16 10.41 5.86
C ASP A 122 20.10 9.26 5.53
N THR A 123 19.62 8.27 4.79
CA THR A 123 20.46 7.14 4.37
C THR A 123 20.99 7.35 2.95
N LYS A 124 21.86 6.44 2.50
CA LYS A 124 22.51 6.53 1.18
C LYS A 124 21.49 6.79 0.08
N THR A 125 21.90 7.63 -0.87
CA THR A 125 21.22 7.83 -2.14
C THR A 125 20.85 6.48 -2.74
N LEU A 126 19.56 6.31 -3.08
CA LEU A 126 19.09 5.13 -3.78
C LEU A 126 19.87 4.97 -5.10
N PRO A 127 19.96 3.75 -5.68
CA PRO A 127 20.67 3.52 -6.95
C PRO A 127 20.24 4.45 -8.10
N ASN A 128 19.04 5.02 -8.01
CA ASN A 128 18.48 5.98 -8.96
C ASN A 128 18.85 7.46 -8.66
N GLY A 129 19.76 7.72 -7.73
CA GLY A 129 20.18 9.08 -7.38
C GLY A 129 19.24 9.83 -6.45
N LYS A 130 18.11 9.25 -6.02
CA LYS A 130 17.17 9.92 -5.11
C LYS A 130 17.57 9.76 -3.65
N PRO A 131 17.47 10.81 -2.82
CA PRO A 131 17.75 10.71 -1.39
C PRO A 131 16.68 9.84 -0.71
N HIS A 132 17.11 9.03 0.25
CA HIS A 132 16.20 8.34 1.17
C HIS A 132 16.16 9.15 2.47
N LEU A 133 15.08 9.93 2.63
CA LEU A 133 14.88 10.91 3.69
C LEU A 133 14.12 10.29 4.88
N PRO A 134 14.27 10.83 6.10
CA PRO A 134 13.58 10.34 7.28
C PRO A 134 12.06 10.51 7.19
N LEU A 135 11.32 9.48 7.60
CA LEU A 135 9.85 9.49 7.63
C LEU A 135 9.26 10.60 8.52
N GLY A 136 9.99 11.04 9.55
CA GLY A 136 9.59 12.13 10.44
C GLY A 136 9.87 13.54 9.92
N TYR A 137 10.25 13.69 8.64
CA TYR A 137 10.71 14.92 7.96
C TYR A 137 12.00 15.56 8.52
N GLU A 138 12.49 15.10 9.67
CA GLU A 138 13.75 15.48 10.30
C GLU A 138 14.44 14.23 10.86
N ILE A 139 15.78 14.25 10.91
CA ILE A 139 16.58 13.12 11.38
C ILE A 139 16.25 12.78 12.84
N GLY A 140 16.04 11.49 13.11
CA GLY A 140 15.73 10.94 14.42
C GLY A 140 14.28 11.11 14.87
N PHE A 141 13.45 11.84 14.12
CA PHE A 141 12.04 12.01 14.46
C PHE A 141 11.19 10.87 13.92
N LEU A 142 10.24 10.41 14.74
CA LEU A 142 9.19 9.49 14.31
C LEU A 142 8.22 10.16 13.31
N PRO A 143 7.55 9.38 12.44
CA PRO A 143 6.42 9.88 11.69
C PRO A 143 5.32 10.36 12.64
N SER A 144 4.66 11.46 12.26
CA SER A 144 3.63 12.12 13.06
C SER A 144 2.38 12.43 12.26
N PHE A 145 1.26 12.59 12.96
CA PHE A 145 -0.05 12.93 12.41
C PHE A 145 -0.84 13.86 13.33
N SER A 146 -1.93 14.42 12.80
CA SER A 146 -2.96 15.13 13.56
C SER A 146 -4.34 14.56 13.23
N LEU A 147 -5.29 14.70 14.16
CA LEU A 147 -6.70 14.43 13.89
C LEU A 147 -7.29 15.55 13.03
N PRO A 148 -8.39 15.30 12.29
CA PRO A 148 -9.17 16.37 11.69
C PRO A 148 -9.44 17.50 12.71
N PRO A 149 -9.26 18.77 12.32
CA PRO A 149 -9.33 19.89 13.24
C PRO A 149 -10.77 20.11 13.69
N ALA A 150 -10.93 20.73 14.86
CA ALA A 150 -12.25 21.05 15.41
C ALA A 150 -13.02 22.07 14.54
N LYS A 151 -12.29 22.94 13.84
CA LYS A 151 -12.86 23.93 12.94
C LYS A 151 -12.76 23.47 11.49
N LEU A 152 -13.86 23.57 10.75
CA LEU A 152 -13.90 23.19 9.35
C LEU A 152 -12.97 24.05 8.47
N GLU A 153 -12.75 25.33 8.82
CA GLU A 153 -11.86 26.24 8.09
C GLU A 153 -10.38 25.80 8.09
N ASP A 154 -9.98 25.01 9.09
CA ASP A 154 -8.63 24.45 9.20
C ASP A 154 -8.50 23.09 8.47
N LEU A 155 -9.62 22.48 8.05
CA LEU A 155 -9.62 21.12 7.50
C LEU A 155 -8.94 21.09 6.12
N GLN A 156 -7.93 20.23 6.00
CA GLN A 156 -7.20 20.00 4.75
C GLN A 156 -7.31 18.54 4.31
N ILE A 157 -7.92 18.34 3.14
CA ILE A 157 -8.13 17.04 2.52
C ILE A 157 -7.46 17.05 1.14
N ALA A 158 -6.66 16.02 0.86
CA ALA A 158 -6.23 15.70 -0.49
C ALA A 158 -7.17 14.63 -1.03
N HIS A 159 -7.59 14.79 -2.27
CA HIS A 159 -8.41 13.81 -2.97
C HIS A 159 -7.70 13.39 -4.26
N GLY A 160 -7.65 12.09 -4.51
CA GLY A 160 -7.02 11.55 -5.70
C GLY A 160 -7.69 10.26 -6.18
N SER A 161 -7.47 9.95 -7.46
CA SER A 161 -7.85 8.70 -8.09
C SER A 161 -6.85 8.41 -9.21
N CYS A 162 -6.96 7.23 -9.82
CA CYS A 162 -6.32 6.93 -11.10
C CYS A 162 -4.78 7.07 -11.09
N ARG A 163 -4.12 6.47 -10.08
CA ARG A 163 -2.65 6.52 -9.96
C ARG A 163 -2.00 5.47 -10.88
N LYS A 164 -2.00 5.78 -12.17
CA LYS A 164 -1.46 4.90 -13.21
C LYS A 164 0.07 4.94 -13.24
N ILE A 165 0.71 3.77 -13.05
CA ILE A 165 2.17 3.66 -12.84
C ILE A 165 3.02 4.14 -14.03
N ASN A 166 2.49 4.03 -15.24
CA ASN A 166 3.16 4.40 -16.50
C ASN A 166 2.64 5.72 -17.10
N HIS A 167 1.95 6.55 -16.31
CA HIS A 167 1.54 7.87 -16.76
C HIS A 167 2.78 8.80 -16.95
N PRO A 168 2.82 9.67 -17.98
CA PRO A 168 4.02 10.47 -18.29
C PRO A 168 4.28 11.64 -17.31
N THR A 169 3.38 11.91 -16.38
CA THR A 169 3.54 12.98 -15.38
C THR A 169 4.16 12.44 -14.10
N ASP A 170 4.77 13.33 -13.32
CA ASP A 170 5.25 12.99 -11.98
C ASP A 170 4.12 12.49 -11.06
N ASP A 171 4.52 11.67 -10.08
CA ASP A 171 3.60 11.09 -9.10
C ASP A 171 3.05 12.16 -8.15
N ALA A 172 1.72 12.29 -8.08
CA ALA A 172 1.06 13.26 -7.22
C ALA A 172 1.32 13.03 -5.71
N LEU A 173 1.66 11.80 -5.29
CA LEU A 173 2.03 11.54 -3.90
C LEU A 173 3.36 12.22 -3.53
N ALA A 174 4.28 12.40 -4.49
CA ALA A 174 5.51 13.17 -4.25
C ALA A 174 5.20 14.66 -4.02
N TRP A 175 4.20 15.20 -4.72
CA TRP A 175 3.71 16.55 -4.46
C TRP A 175 3.02 16.66 -3.09
N ILE A 176 2.20 15.66 -2.72
CA ILE A 176 1.55 15.58 -1.39
C ILE A 176 2.61 15.52 -0.27
N ASP A 177 3.68 14.74 -0.44
CA ASP A 177 4.80 14.72 0.50
C ASP A 177 5.42 16.11 0.69
N GLY A 178 5.70 16.81 -0.43
CA GLY A 178 6.18 18.18 -0.41
C GLY A 178 5.19 19.18 0.21
N PHE A 179 3.88 18.94 0.09
CA PHE A 179 2.85 19.73 0.75
C PHE A 179 2.85 19.51 2.27
N ILE A 180 2.89 18.27 2.73
CA ILE A 180 2.99 17.92 4.16
C ILE A 180 4.26 18.51 4.76
N LYS A 181 5.39 18.43 4.05
CA LYS A 181 6.68 18.98 4.50
C LYS A 181 6.65 20.47 4.83
N LYS A 182 5.72 21.26 4.27
CA LYS A 182 5.62 22.70 4.56
C LYS A 182 5.04 23.00 5.94
N SER A 183 4.26 22.07 6.51
CA SER A 183 3.47 22.32 7.71
C SER A 183 3.35 21.10 8.63
N PHE A 184 4.22 20.09 8.50
CA PHE A 184 4.16 18.85 9.29
C PHE A 184 4.18 19.07 10.81
N ASN A 185 4.76 20.19 11.27
CA ASN A 185 4.82 20.63 12.67
C ASN A 185 3.63 21.52 13.11
N GLU A 186 2.71 21.87 12.20
CA GLU A 186 1.54 22.69 12.46
C GLU A 186 0.27 21.85 12.35
N PRO A 187 -0.26 21.30 13.47
CA PRO A 187 -1.33 20.29 13.42
C PRO A 187 -2.61 20.71 12.70
N ASN A 188 -2.95 22.00 12.67
CA ASN A 188 -4.12 22.53 11.95
C ASN A 188 -3.84 22.99 10.51
N LYS A 189 -2.57 23.05 10.09
CA LYS A 189 -2.20 23.51 8.73
C LYS A 189 -1.60 22.41 7.86
N ARG A 190 -1.41 21.21 8.41
CA ARG A 190 -0.97 20.03 7.65
C ARG A 190 -2.15 19.34 6.97
N LEU A 191 -1.83 18.45 6.05
CA LEU A 191 -2.82 17.54 5.49
C LEU A 191 -3.33 16.58 6.58
N HIS A 192 -4.66 16.50 6.71
CA HIS A 192 -5.33 15.67 7.71
C HIS A 192 -5.81 14.34 7.13
N GLN A 193 -6.28 14.34 5.88
CA GLN A 193 -6.82 13.15 5.22
C GLN A 193 -6.44 13.09 3.74
N LEU A 194 -6.15 11.88 3.28
CA LEU A 194 -6.04 11.55 1.86
C LEU A 194 -7.21 10.62 1.50
N LEU A 195 -8.09 11.08 0.62
CA LEU A 195 -9.23 10.33 0.13
C LEU A 195 -8.93 9.80 -1.29
N LEU A 196 -8.87 8.47 -1.42
CA LEU A 196 -8.62 7.79 -2.68
C LEU A 196 -9.91 7.10 -3.15
N THR A 197 -10.50 7.57 -4.25
CA THR A 197 -11.87 7.18 -4.67
C THR A 197 -11.95 6.18 -5.81
N GLY A 198 -10.82 5.78 -6.40
CA GLY A 198 -10.81 4.77 -7.46
C GLY A 198 -9.43 4.52 -8.07
N ASP A 199 -9.31 3.42 -8.79
CA ASP A 199 -8.19 3.08 -9.69
C ASP A 199 -6.80 3.32 -9.09
N GLN A 200 -6.57 2.73 -7.93
CA GLN A 200 -5.25 2.73 -7.27
C GLN A 200 -4.32 1.63 -7.81
N ILE A 201 -4.89 0.67 -8.54
CA ILE A 201 -4.19 -0.46 -9.16
C ILE A 201 -4.76 -0.61 -10.58
N TYR A 202 -3.85 -0.77 -11.56
CA TYR A 202 -4.17 -1.10 -12.94
C TYR A 202 -3.59 -2.49 -13.22
N ALA A 203 -4.45 -3.45 -13.53
CA ALA A 203 -4.05 -4.82 -13.87
C ALA A 203 -4.03 -5.05 -15.40
N ASP A 204 -4.69 -4.17 -16.14
CA ASP A 204 -4.90 -4.19 -17.58
C ASP A 204 -3.89 -3.32 -18.33
N ASP A 205 -3.34 -2.28 -17.68
CA ASP A 205 -2.40 -1.35 -18.28
C ASP A 205 -1.13 -1.18 -17.42
N VAL A 206 -0.17 -2.07 -17.66
CA VAL A 206 1.13 -2.07 -17.02
C VAL A 206 2.22 -2.05 -18.09
N ALA A 207 3.15 -1.10 -17.99
CA ALA A 207 4.30 -1.06 -18.89
C ALA A 207 5.07 -2.39 -18.86
N GLN A 208 5.37 -2.94 -20.04
CA GLN A 208 5.94 -4.28 -20.18
C GLN A 208 7.22 -4.54 -19.35
N PRO A 209 8.17 -3.59 -19.21
CA PRO A 209 9.32 -3.76 -18.32
C PRO A 209 8.95 -3.91 -16.83
N VAL A 210 7.89 -3.25 -16.39
CA VAL A 210 7.39 -3.31 -15.00
C VAL A 210 6.66 -4.63 -14.77
N LEU A 211 5.85 -5.06 -15.74
CA LEU A 211 5.09 -6.31 -15.65
C LEU A 211 5.99 -7.52 -15.35
N TRP A 212 7.12 -7.65 -16.05
CA TRP A 212 8.06 -8.75 -15.81
C TRP A 212 8.61 -8.76 -14.37
N GLN A 213 8.92 -7.58 -13.83
CA GLN A 213 9.36 -7.45 -12.44
C GLN A 213 8.26 -7.80 -11.44
N LEU A 214 7.01 -7.37 -11.71
CA LEU A 214 5.86 -7.70 -10.88
C LEU A 214 5.60 -9.21 -10.85
N VAL A 215 5.71 -9.91 -11.99
CA VAL A 215 5.54 -11.37 -12.06
C VAL A 215 6.60 -12.08 -11.22
N ILE A 216 7.89 -11.75 -11.42
CA ILE A 216 8.98 -12.38 -10.65
C ILE A 216 8.80 -12.12 -9.15
N ARG A 217 8.50 -10.88 -8.76
CA ARG A 217 8.29 -10.52 -7.35
C ARG A 217 7.03 -11.17 -6.78
N GLY A 218 5.95 -11.26 -7.55
CA GLY A 218 4.73 -11.96 -7.18
C GLY A 218 4.99 -13.43 -6.86
N GLN A 219 5.75 -14.13 -7.70
CA GLN A 219 6.16 -15.51 -7.45
C GLN A 219 7.00 -15.64 -6.17
N HIS A 220 7.96 -14.74 -5.95
CA HIS A 220 8.80 -14.75 -4.74
C HIS A 220 8.00 -14.46 -3.46
N LEU A 221 6.98 -13.61 -3.54
CA LEU A 221 6.15 -13.22 -2.39
C LEU A 221 5.08 -14.26 -2.07
N LEU A 222 4.38 -14.74 -3.09
CA LEU A 222 3.23 -15.63 -2.94
C LEU A 222 3.60 -17.11 -2.96
N GLY A 223 4.70 -17.47 -3.63
CA GLY A 223 5.09 -18.87 -3.87
C GLY A 223 4.23 -19.56 -4.93
N LEU A 224 3.43 -18.78 -5.66
CA LEU A 224 2.58 -19.25 -6.73
C LEU A 224 3.33 -19.08 -8.06
N GLN A 225 3.53 -20.18 -8.79
CA GLN A 225 3.79 -20.08 -10.23
C GLN A 225 2.44 -20.01 -10.93
N GLU A 226 2.09 -18.83 -11.44
CA GLU A 226 1.08 -18.77 -12.49
C GLU A 226 1.65 -19.51 -13.70
N GLY A 227 1.09 -20.68 -13.98
CA GLY A 227 1.35 -21.35 -15.25
C GLY A 227 0.93 -20.38 -16.34
N VAL A 228 1.86 -19.97 -17.20
CA VAL A 228 1.50 -19.38 -18.47
C VAL A 228 0.63 -20.44 -19.14
N VAL A 229 -0.68 -20.19 -19.24
CA VAL A 229 -1.51 -20.97 -20.16
C VAL A 229 -0.85 -20.72 -21.51
N GLU A 230 -0.08 -21.70 -22.00
CA GLU A 230 0.42 -21.71 -23.36
C GLU A 230 -0.76 -21.31 -24.22
N PHE A 231 -0.61 -20.20 -24.96
CA PHE A 231 -1.60 -19.61 -25.84
C PHE A 231 -2.62 -20.67 -26.27
N LEU A 232 -3.87 -20.55 -25.78
CA LEU A 232 -4.98 -21.29 -26.38
C LEU A 232 -4.81 -21.11 -27.89
N PRO A 233 -4.64 -22.19 -28.67
CA PRO A 233 -4.35 -22.05 -30.08
C PRO A 233 -5.50 -21.23 -30.64
N LEU A 234 -5.18 -20.03 -31.15
CA LEU A 234 -6.10 -19.27 -31.99
C LEU A 234 -6.58 -20.27 -33.03
N PHE A 235 -7.87 -20.64 -32.96
CA PHE A 235 -8.48 -21.54 -33.91
C PHE A 235 -8.20 -20.98 -35.30
N LYS A 236 -7.21 -21.54 -36.00
CA LYS A 236 -7.07 -21.37 -37.45
C LYS A 236 -8.19 -22.19 -38.05
N SER A 237 -9.42 -21.64 -38.06
CA SER A 237 -10.43 -22.11 -38.99
C SER A 237 -10.00 -21.66 -40.39
N THR A 238 -9.13 -22.46 -41.02
CA THR A 238 -9.09 -22.47 -42.47
C THR A 238 -10.46 -22.99 -42.91
N ILE A 239 -11.33 -22.11 -43.39
CA ILE A 239 -12.53 -22.52 -44.11
C ILE A 239 -12.04 -23.18 -45.39
N THR A 240 -11.94 -24.51 -45.40
CA THR A 240 -11.83 -25.29 -46.63
C THR A 240 -13.21 -25.36 -47.25
N THR A 241 -13.34 -24.86 -48.48
CA THR A 241 -14.51 -24.95 -49.35
C THR A 241 -14.74 -26.39 -49.83
N GLU A 242 -14.90 -27.33 -48.91
CA GLU A 242 -15.29 -28.71 -49.20
C GLU A 242 -16.43 -29.09 -48.27
N ASN A 243 -17.61 -28.55 -48.56
CA ASN A 243 -18.90 -29.17 -48.29
C ASN A 243 -19.98 -28.41 -49.08
N ILE A 244 -19.78 -28.31 -50.39
CA ILE A 244 -20.90 -28.16 -51.33
C ILE A 244 -21.30 -29.57 -51.71
N VAL A 245 -22.10 -30.22 -50.87
CA VAL A 245 -22.88 -31.38 -51.31
C VAL A 245 -24.21 -30.83 -51.80
N THR A 246 -24.31 -30.77 -53.13
CA THR A 246 -25.55 -30.53 -53.86
C THR A 246 -26.55 -31.62 -53.52
N ASN A 247 -27.63 -31.28 -52.82
CA ASN A 247 -28.80 -32.15 -52.75
C ASN A 247 -29.87 -31.58 -53.68
N SER A 248 -29.78 -31.97 -54.95
CA SER A 248 -30.83 -31.80 -55.94
C SER A 248 -31.96 -32.77 -55.63
N ASN A 249 -33.03 -32.27 -55.02
CA ASN A 249 -34.35 -32.90 -55.10
C ASN A 249 -35.42 -31.79 -55.22
N LYS A 250 -35.78 -31.48 -56.47
CA LYS A 250 -37.13 -31.05 -56.87
C LYS A 250 -37.97 -32.32 -57.05
N PRO A 251 -39.32 -32.31 -57.04
CA PRO A 251 -40.23 -31.20 -57.37
C PRO A 251 -41.33 -31.01 -56.29
N GLU A 252 -42.20 -30.01 -56.25
CA GLU A 252 -43.20 -29.59 -57.23
C GLU A 252 -43.75 -28.20 -56.86
N SER A 253 -44.31 -27.54 -57.86
CA SER A 253 -44.87 -26.19 -57.85
C SER A 253 -46.28 -26.12 -57.28
N THR A 254 -46.56 -25.13 -56.43
CA THR A 254 -47.88 -24.47 -56.35
C THR A 254 -47.75 -23.01 -55.94
N SER A 255 -48.68 -22.23 -56.47
CA SER A 255 -48.73 -20.78 -56.66
C SER A 255 -49.07 -19.93 -55.42
N VAL A 256 -48.44 -18.76 -55.36
CA VAL A 256 -49.01 -17.41 -55.13
C VAL A 256 -50.00 -17.22 -53.97
N LYS A 257 -49.63 -16.37 -52.98
CA LYS A 257 -50.23 -15.03 -52.78
C LYS A 257 -49.46 -14.22 -51.74
N SER A 258 -49.18 -12.98 -52.13
CA SER A 258 -48.92 -11.82 -51.28
C SER A 258 -50.05 -11.63 -50.26
N ASP A 259 -49.71 -11.18 -49.05
CA ASP A 259 -50.44 -10.09 -48.38
C ASP A 259 -49.54 -9.47 -47.30
N ASP A 260 -49.41 -8.15 -47.38
CA ASP A 260 -49.02 -7.25 -46.30
C ASP A 260 -49.90 -7.48 -45.07
N VAL A 261 -49.41 -7.09 -43.89
CA VAL A 261 -50.08 -6.13 -42.98
C VAL A 261 -49.30 -6.09 -41.64
N SER A 262 -48.75 -4.90 -41.39
CA SER A 262 -48.41 -4.23 -40.10
C SER A 262 -47.73 -5.00 -38.96
#